data_AF-K1V402-F1
#
_entry.id   AF-K1V402-F1
#
_cell.length_a   1.000
_cell.length_b   1.000
_cell.length_c   1.000
_cell.angle_alpha   90.00
_cell.angle_beta   90.00
_cell.angle_gamma   90.00
#
_symmetry.space_group_name_H-M   'P 1'
#
loop_
_entity.id
_entity.type
_entity.pdbx_description
1 polymer ?
#
loop_
_entity_poly.entity_id
_entity_poly.type
_entity_poly.pdbx_seq_one_letter_code
_entity_poly.pdbx_strand_id
1 'polypeptide(L)' 'MATRMTINGISTCTEAGTEKYERFQLGIGRRKRTLVQYDYRHPTDGELFSCVKPTLDECRTARNKWL' A
#
# COMPACT_ATOMS: atom_id res chain seq x y z
N MET A 1 -2.66 12.78 -9.54
CA MET A 1 -1.90 12.87 -8.28
C MET A 1 -0.77 11.86 -8.37
N ALA A 2 0.49 12.31 -8.25
CA ALA A 2 1.61 11.38 -8.11
C ALA A 2 1.72 11.00 -6.63
N THR A 3 1.31 9.78 -6.29
CA THR A 3 1.54 9.17 -4.97
C THR A 3 3.02 8.79 -4.89
N ARG A 4 3.71 9.02 -3.76
CA ARG A 4 5.13 8.62 -3.61
C ARG A 4 5.30 7.11 -3.77
N MET A 5 4.22 6.36 -3.57
CA MET A 5 4.13 4.92 -3.77
C MET A 5 4.27 4.46 -5.23
N THR A 6 3.88 5.27 -6.22
CA THR A 6 3.86 4.85 -7.64
C THR A 6 4.51 5.86 -8.58
N ILE A 7 5.27 5.36 -9.55
CA ILE A 7 5.82 6.14 -10.67
C ILE A 7 5.20 5.58 -11.95
N ASN A 8 4.49 6.41 -12.72
CA ASN A 8 3.77 6.00 -13.94
C ASN A 8 2.80 4.81 -13.73
N GLY A 9 2.16 4.75 -12.55
CA GLY A 9 1.24 3.66 -12.20
C GLY A 9 1.92 2.37 -11.72
N ILE A 10 3.26 2.34 -11.69
CA ILE A 10 4.04 1.19 -11.22
C ILE A 10 4.51 1.44 -9.79
N SER A 11 4.35 0.44 -8.91
CA SER A 11 4.82 0.50 -7.53
C SER A 11 6.33 0.73 -7.46
N THR A 12 6.75 1.59 -6.53
CA THR A 12 8.17 1.80 -6.20
C THR A 12 8.71 0.79 -5.18
N CYS A 13 7.90 -0.15 -4.72
CA CYS A 13 8.30 -1.21 -3.77
C CYS A 13 9.10 -2.29 -4.51
N THR A 14 10.40 -2.04 -4.72
CA THR A 14 11.28 -2.91 -5.51
C THR A 14 12.14 -3.86 -4.67
N GLU A 15 12.45 -3.50 -3.43
CA GLU A 15 13.33 -4.28 -2.57
C GLU A 15 12.59 -5.46 -1.94
N ALA A 16 13.11 -6.67 -2.12
CA ALA A 16 12.51 -7.91 -1.65
C ALA A 16 12.40 -7.94 -0.11
N GLY A 17 11.26 -8.41 0.41
CA GLY A 17 10.97 -8.46 1.85
C GLY A 17 10.59 -7.11 2.47
N THR A 18 10.55 -6.03 1.70
CA THR A 18 10.22 -4.70 2.22
C THR A 18 8.75 -4.34 2.00
N GLU A 19 8.24 -3.47 2.88
CA GLU A 19 6.96 -2.81 2.72
C GLU A 19 7.15 -1.31 2.47
N LYS A 20 6.27 -0.74 1.64
CA LYS A 20 6.10 0.71 1.49
C LYS A 20 4.63 1.05 1.70
N TYR A 21 4.37 2.22 2.27
CA TYR A 21 3.01 2.70 2.42
C TYR A 21 2.94 4.22 2.47
N GLU A 22 1.78 4.75 2.10
CA GLU A 22 1.45 6.16 2.30
C GLU A 22 0.00 6.31 2.77
N ARG A 23 -0.25 7.38 3.54
CA ARG A 23 -1.60 7.76 3.94
C ARG A 23 -2.13 8.81 2.98
N PHE A 24 -3.37 8.64 2.55
CA PHE A 24 -4.06 9.64 1.73
C PHE A 24 -5.48 9.84 2.22
N GLN A 25 -6.07 10.99 1.86
CA GLN A 25 -7.47 11.29 2.17
C GLN A 25 -8.32 11.09 0.93
N LEU A 26 -9.43 10.36 1.08
CA LEU A 26 -10.44 10.18 0.05
C LEU A 26 -11.76 10.81 0.52
N GLY A 27 -12.41 11.56 -0.37
CA GLY A 27 -13.74 12.16 -0.14
C GLY A 27 -13.80 13.66 -0.42
N ILE A 28 -15.01 14.22 -0.30
CA ILE A 28 -15.32 15.61 -0.68
C ILE A 28 -15.79 16.39 0.55
N GLY A 29 -15.27 17.61 0.72
CA GLY A 29 -15.66 18.52 1.80
C GLY A 29 -15.30 17.98 3.19
N ARG A 30 -16.25 17.98 4.12
CA ARG A 30 -16.07 17.48 5.50
C ARG A 30 -16.12 15.95 5.60
N ARG A 31 -16.63 15.25 4.58
CA ARG A 31 -16.68 13.78 4.53
C ARG A 31 -15.40 13.26 3.88
N LYS A 32 -14.30 13.31 4.62
CA LYS A 32 -13.02 12.70 4.22
C LYS A 32 -12.70 11.51 5.09
N ARG A 33 -12.14 10.47 4.49
CA ARG A 33 -11.59 9.31 5.20
C ARG A 33 -10.11 9.22 4.89
N THR A 34 -9.30 8.99 5.92
CA THR A 34 -7.90 8.62 5.75
C THR A 34 -7.83 7.13 5.42
N LEU A 35 -7.04 6.79 4.41
CA LEU A 35 -6.75 5.43 3.98
C LEU A 35 -5.23 5.27 3.85
N VAL A 36 -4.78 4.02 3.83
CA VAL A 36 -3.39 3.61 3.62
C VAL A 36 -3.31 2.87 2.31
N GLN A 37 -2.50 3.35 1.37
CA GLN A 37 -2.01 2.54 0.24
C GLN A 37 -0.78 1.79 0.72
N TYR A 38 -0.74 0.47 0.51
CA TYR A 38 0.28 -0.42 1.03
C TYR A 38 0.77 -1.37 -0.06
N ASP A 39 2.08 -1.48 -0.20
CA ASP A 39 2.76 -2.42 -1.08
C ASP A 39 3.76 -3.24 -0.27
N TYR A 40 3.86 -4.53 -0.57
CA TYR A 40 4.84 -5.45 -0.01
C TYR A 40 5.42 -6.32 -1.11
N ARG A 41 6.75 -6.42 -1.17
CA ARG A 41 7.45 -7.25 -2.16
C ARG A 41 7.84 -8.57 -1.52
N HIS A 42 7.29 -9.69 -1.98
CA HIS A 42 7.59 -10.99 -1.40
C HIS A 42 9.08 -11.36 -1.57
N PRO A 43 9.73 -11.89 -0.52
CA PRO A 43 11.19 -12.08 -0.51
C PRO A 43 11.70 -13.13 -1.49
N THR A 44 10.88 -14.12 -1.87
CA THR A 44 11.35 -15.28 -2.67
C THR A 44 11.11 -15.13 -4.17
N ASP A 45 9.88 -14.77 -4.57
CA ASP A 45 9.48 -14.67 -5.98
C ASP A 45 9.37 -13.22 -6.48
N GLY A 46 9.47 -12.24 -5.58
CA GLY A 46 9.29 -10.83 -5.92
C GLY A 46 7.86 -10.47 -6.31
N GLU A 47 6.86 -11.30 -6.00
CA GLU A 47 5.45 -10.95 -6.22
C GLU A 47 5.10 -9.70 -5.39
N LEU A 48 4.30 -8.81 -5.99
CA LEU A 48 3.85 -7.59 -5.33
C LEU A 48 2.47 -7.83 -4.74
N PHE A 49 2.37 -7.76 -3.42
CA PHE A 49 1.10 -7.60 -2.75
C PHE A 49 0.79 -6.11 -2.58
N SER A 50 -0.36 -5.66 -3.09
CA SER A 50 -0.84 -4.28 -2.96
C SER A 50 -2.26 -4.24 -2.41
N CYS A 51 -2.53 -3.34 -1.47
CA CYS A 51 -3.89 -3.12 -0.96
C CYS A 51 -4.12 -1.69 -0.46
N VAL A 52 -5.40 -1.35 -0.26
CA VAL A 52 -5.83 -0.12 0.40
C VAL A 52 -6.73 -0.47 1.59
N LYS A 53 -6.41 0.02 2.78
CA LYS A 53 -7.21 -0.17 4.01
C LYS A 53 -7.28 1.10 4.85
N PRO A 54 -8.28 1.22 5.76
CA PRO A 54 -8.33 2.27 6.77
C PRO A 54 -7.07 2.44 7.62
N THR A 55 -6.35 1.36 7.94
CA THR A 55 -5.16 1.38 8.81
C THR A 55 -4.02 0.53 8.27
N LEU A 56 -2.79 0.81 8.73
CA LEU A 56 -1.62 0.03 8.37
C LEU A 56 -1.68 -1.40 8.92
N ASP A 57 -2.26 -1.59 10.11
CA ASP A 57 -2.40 -2.90 10.74
C ASP A 57 -3.38 -3.80 9.98
N GLU A 58 -4.44 -3.23 9.43
CA GLU A 58 -5.34 -3.95 8.52
C GLU A 58 -4.63 -4.35 7.23
N CYS A 59 -3.76 -3.50 6.67
CA CYS A 59 -2.92 -3.86 5.53
C CYS A 59 -1.97 -5.02 5.86
N ARG A 60 -1.28 -4.95 7.01
CA ARG A 60 -0.36 -6.01 7.45
C ARG A 60 -1.10 -7.32 7.76
N THR A 61 -2.30 -7.24 8.31
CA THR A 61 -3.17 -8.40 8.51
C THR A 61 -3.58 -9.02 7.18
N ALA A 62 -3.91 -8.21 6.17
CA ALA A 62 -4.21 -8.71 4.83
C ALA A 62 -2.97 -9.33 4.16
N ARG A 63 -1.79 -8.72 4.29
CA ARG A 63 -0.52 -9.31 3.84
C ARG A 63 -0.28 -10.66 4.50
N ASN A 64 -0.43 -10.77 5.82
CA ASN A 64 -0.20 -12.03 6.55
C ASN A 64 -1.19 -13.15 6.17
N LYS A 65 -2.33 -12.82 5.56
CA LYS A 65 -3.27 -13.81 5.00
C LYS A 65 -2.92 -14.22 3.57
N TRP A 66 -2.17 -13.37 2.88
CA TRP A 66 -1.72 -13.60 1.52
C TRP A 66 -0.40 -14.38 1.49
N LEU A 67 0.51 -14.09 2.43
CA LEU A 67 1.68 -14.90 2.78
C LEU A 67 1.26 -16.30 3.23
#